data_AF-A0AAV2VUY5-F1
#
_entry.id   AF-A0AAV2VUY5-F1
#
_cell.length_a   1.000
_cell.length_b   1.000
_cell.length_c   1.000
_cell.angle_alpha   90.00
_cell.angle_beta   90.00
_cell.angle_gamma   90.00
#
_symmetry.space_group_name_H-M   'P 1'
#
loop_
_entity.id
_entity.type
_entity.pdbx_description
1 polymer ?
#
loop_
_entity_poly.entity_id
_entity_poly.type
_entity_poly.pdbx_seq_one_letter_code
_entity_poly.pdbx_strand_id
1 'polypeptide(L)'
;MSEEVMRHETGVSAHLEGDELTNHSSNRKLRIFLIFLFFSLSGYYLWVLYLIATPQVSLSYQTYYMDTRTLYWGRDKETFAIPESGMVNITEKSPLLTREGWRKKIVEGHRPLNSAGGLLFSSTPDKAERITISLSRDASELPRIDFYLNDVPLEPNYFRNKITLKFSMNQLNKENLNYLKIKPMESVNVQSVVFQ
;
A
#
# COMPACT_ATOMS: atom_id res chain seq x y z
N MET A 1 -13.27 -95.18 52.52
CA MET A 1 -13.83 -93.82 52.54
C MET A 1 -12.72 -92.93 53.07
N SER A 2 -11.83 -92.38 52.23
CA SER A 2 -12.06 -91.41 51.14
C SER A 2 -12.66 -90.13 51.73
N GLU A 3 -12.13 -88.92 51.64
CA GLU A 3 -11.09 -88.31 50.78
C GLU A 3 -10.32 -87.21 51.54
N GLU A 4 -9.15 -86.95 50.99
CA GLU A 4 -8.22 -85.85 51.23
C GLU A 4 -8.79 -84.50 50.71
N VAL A 5 -8.00 -83.43 50.89
CA VAL A 5 -7.99 -82.17 50.10
C VAL A 5 -8.48 -80.89 50.80
N MET A 6 -7.51 -80.24 51.46
CA MET A 6 -7.01 -78.87 51.25
C MET A 6 -7.96 -77.64 51.17
N ARG A 7 -7.35 -76.53 51.63
CA ARG A 7 -7.56 -75.10 51.31
C ARG A 7 -8.41 -74.32 52.32
N HIS A 8 -8.13 -73.07 52.70
CA HIS A 8 -7.31 -72.02 52.10
C HIS A 8 -6.90 -71.03 53.22
N GLU A 9 -5.59 -70.71 53.31
CA GLU A 9 -5.14 -69.40 53.79
C GLU A 9 -5.54 -68.31 52.78
N THR A 10 -5.37 -67.05 53.23
CA THR A 10 -5.36 -65.78 52.49
C THR A 10 -6.68 -65.02 52.41
N GLY A 11 -6.89 -64.14 53.40
CA GLY A 11 -7.81 -63.01 53.34
C GLY A 11 -7.08 -61.71 53.67
N VAL A 12 -6.06 -61.36 52.88
CA VAL A 12 -5.43 -60.03 52.85
C VAL A 12 -5.18 -59.64 51.40
N SER A 13 -5.45 -58.38 51.09
CA SER A 13 -5.20 -57.68 49.82
C SER A 13 -6.26 -57.81 48.72
N ALA A 14 -7.27 -56.96 48.81
CA ALA A 14 -7.98 -56.43 47.64
C ALA A 14 -8.50 -55.02 47.95
N HIS A 15 -7.60 -54.04 48.10
CA HIS A 15 -7.99 -52.62 48.14
C HIS A 15 -6.86 -51.73 47.65
N LEU A 16 -6.31 -51.94 46.45
CA LEU A 16 -5.32 -51.00 45.89
C LEU A 16 -5.04 -51.26 44.40
N GLU A 17 -6.06 -51.26 43.54
CA GLU A 17 -5.83 -51.41 42.09
C GLU A 17 -6.89 -50.71 41.21
N GLY A 18 -7.46 -49.60 41.71
CA GLY A 18 -8.50 -48.83 40.99
C GLY A 18 -8.09 -47.44 40.50
N ASP A 19 -7.05 -46.82 41.09
CA ASP A 19 -6.80 -45.37 40.92
C ASP A 19 -5.64 -45.01 39.96
N GLU A 20 -4.78 -45.96 39.55
CA GLU A 20 -3.64 -45.63 38.69
C GLU A 20 -3.98 -45.54 37.20
N LEU A 21 -5.03 -46.23 36.73
CA LEU A 21 -5.37 -46.29 35.30
C LEU A 21 -6.14 -45.04 34.80
N THR A 22 -6.78 -44.28 35.68
CA THR A 22 -7.54 -43.07 35.33
C THR A 22 -6.66 -41.84 35.20
N ASN A 23 -5.57 -41.77 35.99
CA ASN A 23 -4.68 -40.62 36.06
C ASN A 23 -3.78 -40.50 34.81
N HIS A 24 -3.31 -41.62 34.25
CA HIS A 24 -2.42 -41.64 33.08
C HIS A 24 -3.14 -41.25 31.76
N SER A 25 -4.44 -41.56 31.66
CA SER A 25 -5.29 -41.20 30.52
C SER A 25 -5.68 -39.71 30.52
N SER A 26 -6.01 -39.17 31.70
CA SER A 26 -6.37 -37.76 31.90
C SER A 26 -5.21 -36.81 31.54
N ASN A 27 -3.99 -37.14 31.98
CA ASN A 27 -2.78 -36.36 31.68
C ASN A 27 -2.45 -36.34 30.17
N ARG A 28 -2.70 -37.46 29.47
CA ARG A 28 -2.48 -37.54 28.01
C ARG A 28 -3.49 -36.69 27.24
N LYS A 29 -4.76 -36.71 27.63
CA LYS A 29 -5.81 -35.86 27.02
C LYS A 29 -5.53 -34.37 27.27
N LEU A 30 -5.13 -34.01 28.48
CA LEU A 30 -4.78 -32.65 28.84
C LEU A 30 -3.53 -32.15 28.09
N ARG A 31 -2.49 -32.99 27.92
CA ARG A 31 -1.33 -32.65 27.09
C ARG A 31 -1.70 -32.43 25.63
N ILE A 32 -2.53 -33.30 25.04
CA ILE A 32 -2.97 -33.14 23.65
C ILE A 32 -3.79 -31.85 23.50
N PHE A 33 -4.69 -31.56 24.45
CA PHE A 33 -5.47 -30.32 24.47
C PHE A 33 -4.58 -29.08 24.56
N LEU A 34 -3.57 -29.08 25.44
CA LEU A 34 -2.62 -27.96 25.57
C LEU A 34 -1.79 -27.74 24.31
N ILE A 35 -1.34 -28.82 23.64
CA ILE A 35 -0.62 -28.73 22.38
C ILE A 35 -1.53 -28.13 21.29
N PHE A 36 -2.76 -28.62 21.18
CA PHE A 36 -3.73 -28.09 20.22
C PHE A 36 -4.05 -26.61 20.50
N LEU A 37 -4.25 -26.25 21.77
CA LEU A 37 -4.49 -24.88 22.21
C LEU A 37 -3.30 -23.98 21.85
N PHE A 38 -2.07 -24.44 22.10
CA PHE A 38 -0.85 -23.72 21.72
C PHE A 38 -0.77 -23.49 20.21
N PHE A 39 -1.02 -24.51 19.40
CA PHE A 39 -1.03 -24.37 17.93
C PHE A 39 -2.15 -23.44 17.46
N SER A 40 -3.33 -23.51 18.05
CA SER A 40 -4.44 -22.59 17.74
C SER A 40 -4.08 -21.14 18.07
N LEU A 41 -3.53 -20.86 19.26
CA LEU A 41 -3.11 -19.52 19.64
C LEU A 41 -1.95 -19.03 18.77
N SER A 42 -0.98 -19.89 18.48
CA SER A 42 0.15 -19.56 17.61
C SER A 42 -0.31 -19.27 16.17
N GLY A 43 -1.23 -20.07 15.63
CA GLY A 43 -1.81 -19.86 14.31
C GLY A 43 -2.63 -18.56 14.26
N TYR A 44 -3.46 -18.31 15.28
CA TYR A 44 -4.19 -17.04 15.41
C TYR A 44 -3.25 -15.85 15.51
N TYR A 45 -2.17 -15.95 16.28
CA TYR A 45 -1.17 -14.89 16.41
C TYR A 45 -0.51 -14.57 15.06
N LEU A 46 -0.07 -15.60 14.32
CA LEU A 46 0.51 -15.41 12.98
C LEU A 46 -0.50 -14.83 11.99
N TRP A 47 -1.77 -15.23 12.07
CA TRP A 47 -2.85 -14.67 11.26
C TRP A 47 -3.08 -13.18 11.55
N VAL A 48 -3.11 -12.78 12.82
CA VAL A 48 -3.22 -11.37 13.21
C VAL A 48 -1.99 -10.59 12.76
N LEU A 49 -0.79 -11.15 12.90
CA LEU A 49 0.45 -10.53 12.43
C LEU A 49 0.44 -10.33 10.90
N TYR A 50 -0.09 -11.32 10.16
CA TYR A 50 -0.32 -11.22 8.72
C TYR A 50 -1.28 -10.08 8.38
N LEU A 51 -2.42 -9.96 9.06
CA LEU A 51 -3.37 -8.86 8.84
C LEU A 51 -2.78 -7.47 9.13
N ILE A 52 -1.87 -7.37 10.10
CA ILE A 52 -1.16 -6.12 10.41
C ILE A 52 -0.07 -5.83 9.36
N ALA A 53 0.66 -6.84 8.90
CA ALA A 53 1.74 -6.69 7.94
C ALA A 53 1.24 -6.47 6.49
N THR A 54 0.07 -7.01 6.14
CA THR A 54 -0.63 -6.78 4.88
C THR A 54 -1.94 -6.07 5.15
N PRO A 55 -1.92 -4.79 5.54
CA PRO A 55 -3.15 -4.06 5.75
C PRO A 55 -3.88 -4.00 4.40
N GLN A 56 -5.06 -4.64 4.30
CA GLN A 56 -6.03 -4.33 3.25
C GLN A 56 -6.65 -2.97 3.56
N VAL A 57 -5.82 -1.93 3.52
CA VAL A 57 -6.26 -0.57 3.72
C VAL A 57 -6.97 -0.15 2.45
N SER A 58 -8.29 0.03 2.57
CA SER A 58 -9.09 0.69 1.56
C SER A 58 -8.43 2.02 1.20
N LEU A 59 -8.58 2.44 -0.06
CA LEU A 59 -7.96 3.66 -0.56
C LEU A 59 -8.29 4.91 0.31
N SER A 60 -9.43 4.91 1.01
CA SER A 60 -9.82 5.92 2.00
C SER A 60 -8.86 6.05 3.20
N TYR A 61 -8.19 4.97 3.61
CA TYR A 61 -7.14 5.03 4.63
C TYR A 61 -5.82 5.55 4.04
N GLN A 62 -5.52 5.25 2.77
CA GLN A 62 -4.39 5.90 2.09
C GLN A 62 -4.60 7.41 1.99
N THR A 63 -5.80 7.86 1.59
CA THR A 63 -6.13 9.29 1.52
C THR A 63 -6.05 9.95 2.89
N TYR A 64 -6.41 9.28 3.99
CA TYR A 64 -6.23 9.80 5.36
C TYR A 64 -4.79 10.25 5.65
N TYR A 65 -3.77 9.47 5.25
CA TYR A 65 -2.36 9.86 5.41
C TYR A 65 -1.82 10.77 4.29
N MET A 66 -2.60 11.00 3.23
CA MET A 66 -2.23 11.89 2.13
C MET A 66 -2.33 13.38 2.46
N ASP A 67 -2.91 13.78 3.59
CA ASP A 67 -3.02 15.21 3.97
C ASP A 67 -1.64 15.86 4.07
N THR A 68 -0.66 15.03 4.38
CA THR A 68 0.75 15.44 4.45
C THR A 68 1.42 15.50 3.07
N ARG A 69 0.90 14.78 2.07
CA ARG A 69 1.51 14.59 0.74
C ARG A 69 0.91 15.45 -0.36
N THR A 70 -0.33 15.90 -0.25
CA THR A 70 -0.99 16.75 -1.26
C THR A 70 -0.95 18.23 -0.88
N LEU A 71 -0.90 19.11 -1.87
CA LEU A 71 -0.91 20.56 -1.66
C LEU A 71 -2.30 21.05 -1.22
N TYR A 72 -3.33 20.36 -1.70
CA TYR A 72 -4.73 20.59 -1.37
C TYR A 72 -5.37 19.26 -0.99
N TRP A 73 -6.23 19.28 0.03
CA TRP A 73 -6.86 18.07 0.56
C TRP A 73 -7.83 17.45 -0.45
N GLY A 74 -7.80 16.13 -0.58
CA GLY A 74 -8.71 15.33 -1.39
C GLY A 74 -9.18 14.15 -0.54
N ARG A 75 -10.50 13.87 -0.57
CA ARG A 75 -11.11 12.92 0.37
C ARG A 75 -11.23 11.52 -0.25
N ASP A 76 -11.46 11.43 -1.56
CA ASP A 76 -11.93 10.22 -2.21
C ASP A 76 -11.10 9.89 -3.46
N LYS A 77 -11.14 8.62 -3.92
CA LYS A 77 -10.45 8.17 -5.16
C LYS A 77 -10.80 9.05 -6.35
N GLU A 78 -12.07 9.38 -6.49
CA GLU A 78 -12.60 10.17 -7.61
C GLU A 78 -12.00 11.57 -7.65
N THR A 79 -11.62 12.14 -6.50
CA THR A 79 -10.94 13.45 -6.47
C THR A 79 -9.54 13.40 -7.05
N PHE A 80 -8.93 12.20 -7.11
CA PHE A 80 -7.62 11.96 -7.71
C PHE A 80 -7.70 11.44 -9.15
N ALA A 81 -8.89 11.30 -9.74
CA ALA A 81 -9.02 10.92 -11.13
C ALA A 81 -8.59 12.09 -12.03
N ILE A 82 -7.75 11.82 -13.03
CA ILE A 82 -7.53 12.79 -14.10
C ILE A 82 -8.83 12.90 -14.91
N PRO A 83 -9.33 14.11 -15.21
CA PRO A 83 -10.54 14.28 -16.01
C PRO A 83 -10.43 13.63 -17.39
N GLU A 84 -11.54 13.25 -18.01
CA GLU A 84 -11.57 12.69 -19.39
C GLU A 84 -10.93 13.60 -20.45
N SER A 85 -10.89 14.91 -20.20
CA SER A 85 -10.16 15.86 -21.07
C SER A 85 -8.64 15.68 -21.02
N GLY A 86 -8.14 14.89 -20.05
CA GLY A 86 -6.72 14.69 -19.76
C GLY A 86 -6.02 15.89 -19.14
N MET A 87 -6.68 17.05 -19.07
CA MET A 87 -6.05 18.30 -18.69
C MET A 87 -6.08 18.50 -17.17
N VAL A 88 -4.90 18.62 -16.58
CA VAL A 88 -4.69 19.04 -15.20
C VAL A 88 -4.28 20.51 -15.19
N ASN A 89 -5.18 21.37 -14.72
CA ASN A 89 -4.87 22.77 -14.53
C ASN A 89 -4.07 22.98 -13.24
N ILE A 90 -2.76 23.23 -13.38
CA ILE A 90 -1.84 23.40 -12.25
C ILE A 90 -2.10 24.73 -11.50
N THR A 91 -2.79 25.67 -12.13
CA THR A 91 -3.15 26.94 -11.49
C THR A 91 -4.31 26.79 -10.51
N GLU A 92 -5.17 25.80 -10.70
CA GLU A 92 -6.31 25.56 -9.82
C GLU A 92 -5.91 24.86 -8.52
N LYS A 93 -6.79 24.94 -7.51
CA LYS A 93 -6.60 24.20 -6.26
C LYS A 93 -7.01 22.74 -6.50
N SER A 94 -6.03 21.89 -6.82
CA SER A 94 -6.27 20.48 -7.12
C SER A 94 -5.54 19.56 -6.14
N PRO A 95 -6.19 18.51 -5.60
CA PRO A 95 -5.54 17.53 -4.75
C PRO A 95 -4.54 16.64 -5.51
N LEU A 96 -4.54 16.71 -6.84
CA LEU A 96 -3.54 16.05 -7.68
C LEU A 96 -2.13 16.59 -7.44
N LEU A 97 -1.99 17.85 -7.01
CA LEU A 97 -0.68 18.47 -6.79
C LEU A 97 -0.06 17.95 -5.49
N THR A 98 1.20 17.50 -5.53
CA THR A 98 1.95 17.19 -4.31
C THR A 98 2.22 18.44 -3.48
N ARG A 99 2.31 18.29 -2.15
CA ARG A 99 2.70 19.38 -1.26
C ARG A 99 4.15 19.81 -1.49
N GLU A 100 5.01 18.82 -1.74
CA GLU A 100 6.42 19.02 -2.03
C GLU A 100 6.61 19.53 -3.46
N GLY A 101 7.62 20.36 -3.65
CA GLY A 101 7.98 20.98 -4.94
C GLY A 101 7.12 22.18 -5.31
N TRP A 102 5.79 22.07 -5.21
CA TRP A 102 4.87 23.09 -5.70
C TRP A 102 4.74 24.28 -4.76
N ARG A 103 4.81 25.49 -5.32
CA ARG A 103 4.47 26.72 -4.58
C ARG A 103 2.96 26.84 -4.42
N LYS A 104 2.50 27.28 -3.24
CA LYS A 104 1.08 27.57 -2.98
C LYS A 104 0.56 28.75 -3.79
N LYS A 105 1.40 29.77 -4.02
CA LYS A 105 1.06 30.99 -4.74
C LYS A 105 1.39 30.86 -6.23
N ILE A 106 0.43 31.24 -7.07
CA ILE A 106 0.56 31.33 -8.52
C ILE A 106 1.31 32.62 -8.86
N VAL A 107 2.13 32.59 -9.91
CA VAL A 107 2.84 33.74 -10.45
C VAL A 107 2.54 33.82 -11.94
N GLU A 108 1.91 34.92 -12.39
CA GLU A 108 1.66 35.21 -13.81
C GLU A 108 0.95 34.08 -14.59
N GLY A 109 -0.02 33.40 -13.97
CA GLY A 109 -0.76 32.30 -14.61
C GLY A 109 -0.02 30.96 -14.61
N HIS A 110 1.07 30.84 -13.85
CA HIS A 110 1.86 29.62 -13.71
C HIS A 110 2.06 29.26 -12.24
N ARG A 111 2.31 27.99 -11.96
CA ARG A 111 2.74 27.57 -10.63
C ARG A 111 4.22 27.15 -10.68
N PRO A 112 5.10 27.80 -9.91
CA PRO A 112 6.49 27.37 -9.83
C PRO A 112 6.61 26.02 -9.11
N LEU A 113 7.44 25.15 -9.70
CA LEU A 113 7.93 23.91 -9.14
C LEU A 113 9.42 24.11 -8.79
N ASN A 114 9.70 24.31 -7.51
CA ASN A 114 11.02 24.72 -7.03
C ASN A 114 11.96 23.55 -6.71
N SER A 115 11.39 22.36 -6.49
CA SER A 115 12.10 21.14 -6.14
C SER A 115 11.33 19.93 -6.67
N ALA A 116 11.81 18.72 -6.34
CA ALA A 116 11.07 17.51 -6.63
C ALA A 116 9.62 17.61 -6.09
N GLY A 117 8.67 17.32 -6.98
CA GLY A 117 7.25 17.32 -6.71
C GLY A 117 6.53 16.59 -7.85
N GLY A 118 5.25 16.84 -8.07
CA GLY A 118 4.55 16.28 -9.22
C GLY A 118 3.05 16.07 -8.99
N LEU A 119 2.52 15.01 -9.61
CA LEU A 119 1.09 14.71 -9.60
C LEU A 119 0.78 13.34 -9.00
N LEU A 120 -0.17 13.29 -8.09
CA LEU A 120 -0.78 12.07 -7.56
C LEU A 120 -2.13 11.86 -8.23
N PHE A 121 -2.38 10.67 -8.78
CA PHE A 121 -3.62 10.39 -9.51
C PHE A 121 -4.05 8.93 -9.43
N SER A 122 -5.35 8.65 -9.46
CA SER A 122 -5.90 7.29 -9.40
C SER A 122 -6.09 6.63 -10.76
N SER A 123 -6.31 7.44 -11.80
CA SER A 123 -6.65 6.99 -13.15
C SER A 123 -6.38 8.10 -14.16
N THR A 124 -6.20 7.72 -15.41
CA THR A 124 -6.05 8.61 -16.57
C THR A 124 -7.18 8.36 -17.57
N PRO A 125 -7.43 9.25 -18.54
CA PRO A 125 -8.35 8.96 -19.64
C PRO A 125 -8.03 7.63 -20.33
N ASP A 126 -9.05 6.98 -20.85
CA ASP A 126 -8.89 5.75 -21.61
C ASP A 126 -7.96 5.97 -22.81
N LYS A 127 -6.93 5.12 -22.93
CA LYS A 127 -5.92 5.15 -24.00
C LYS A 127 -4.92 6.32 -23.95
N ALA A 128 -4.79 7.03 -22.83
CA ALA A 128 -3.63 7.92 -22.66
C ALA A 128 -2.31 7.13 -22.70
N GLU A 129 -1.39 7.55 -23.57
CA GLU A 129 -0.05 6.98 -23.77
C GLU A 129 1.06 8.04 -23.63
N ARG A 130 0.66 9.31 -23.50
CA ARG A 130 1.56 10.45 -23.44
C ARG A 130 1.14 11.41 -22.34
N ILE A 131 2.15 12.05 -21.76
CA ILE A 131 1.98 13.17 -20.84
C ILE A 131 2.71 14.36 -21.45
N THR A 132 1.99 15.45 -21.67
CA THR A 132 2.54 16.70 -22.16
C THR A 132 2.54 17.74 -21.05
N ILE A 133 3.72 18.25 -20.71
CA ILE A 133 3.92 19.28 -19.71
C ILE A 133 4.26 20.58 -20.44
N SER A 134 3.46 21.62 -20.23
CA SER A 134 3.70 22.95 -20.83
C SER A 134 4.33 23.89 -19.81
N LEU A 135 5.36 24.61 -20.24
CA LEU A 135 6.18 25.51 -19.42
C LEU A 135 6.02 26.95 -19.89
N SER A 136 6.31 27.92 -19.01
CA SER A 136 6.21 29.34 -19.34
C SER A 136 7.35 29.86 -20.23
N ARG A 137 8.45 29.09 -20.35
CA ARG A 137 9.61 29.40 -21.20
C ARG A 137 10.01 28.15 -21.99
N ASP A 138 10.89 28.32 -22.98
CA ASP A 138 11.34 27.21 -23.81
C ASP A 138 12.05 26.16 -22.96
N ALA A 139 11.57 24.91 -23.08
CA ALA A 139 12.07 23.76 -22.34
C ALA A 139 13.47 23.35 -22.80
N SER A 140 13.85 23.68 -24.04
CA SER A 140 15.20 23.47 -24.57
C SER A 140 16.26 24.34 -23.89
N GLU A 141 15.85 25.44 -23.26
CA GLU A 141 16.74 26.34 -22.51
C GLU A 141 16.81 25.97 -21.02
N LEU A 142 16.07 24.95 -20.59
CA LEU A 142 16.03 24.53 -19.20
C LEU A 142 17.17 23.55 -18.89
N PRO A 143 17.71 23.62 -17.66
CA PRO A 143 18.47 22.52 -17.10
C PRO A 143 17.65 21.23 -17.14
N ARG A 144 18.35 20.10 -17.19
CA ARG A 144 17.74 18.76 -17.23
C ARG A 144 16.66 18.60 -16.15
N ILE A 145 15.51 18.07 -16.56
CA ILE A 145 14.41 17.71 -15.66
C ILE A 145 14.26 16.18 -15.72
N ASP A 146 14.28 15.55 -14.55
CA ASP A 146 14.08 14.10 -14.43
C ASP A 146 12.61 13.80 -14.15
N PHE A 147 12.10 12.75 -14.80
CA PHE A 147 10.72 12.31 -14.69
C PHE A 147 10.63 10.86 -14.28
N TYR A 148 9.72 10.56 -13.36
CA TYR A 148 9.45 9.19 -12.95
C TYR A 148 7.95 8.96 -12.84
N LEU A 149 7.48 7.80 -13.25
CA LEU A 149 6.12 7.33 -13.01
C LEU A 149 6.19 6.10 -12.13
N ASN A 150 5.64 6.18 -10.92
CA ASN A 150 5.72 5.10 -9.92
C ASN A 150 7.18 4.63 -9.71
N ASP A 151 8.09 5.58 -9.56
CA ASP A 151 9.56 5.39 -9.45
C ASP A 151 10.25 4.78 -10.69
N VAL A 152 9.52 4.53 -11.78
CA VAL A 152 10.09 4.13 -13.08
C VAL A 152 10.49 5.37 -13.87
N PRO A 153 11.75 5.52 -14.30
CA PRO A 153 12.18 6.69 -15.07
C PRO A 153 11.46 6.78 -16.43
N LEU A 154 11.09 8.00 -16.82
CA LEU A 154 10.51 8.29 -18.13
C LEU A 154 11.48 9.15 -18.94
N GLU A 155 11.61 8.85 -20.23
CA GLU A 155 12.45 9.63 -21.15
C GLU A 155 11.69 10.87 -21.66
N PRO A 156 12.19 12.09 -21.39
CA PRO A 156 11.59 13.33 -21.88
C PRO A 156 11.99 13.66 -23.30
N ASN A 157 11.01 14.05 -24.11
CA ASN A 157 11.20 14.72 -25.38
C ASN A 157 10.89 16.21 -25.24
N TYR A 158 11.91 17.04 -25.39
CA TYR A 158 11.83 18.50 -25.27
C TYR A 158 11.56 19.13 -26.64
N PHE A 159 10.49 19.92 -26.74
CA PHE A 159 10.19 20.68 -27.95
C PHE A 159 9.55 22.02 -27.61
N ARG A 160 10.26 23.11 -27.91
CA ARG A 160 9.86 24.48 -27.51
C ARG A 160 9.54 24.50 -26.02
N ASN A 161 8.42 25.09 -25.60
CA ASN A 161 7.95 25.16 -24.23
C ASN A 161 7.24 23.88 -23.74
N LYS A 162 7.38 22.75 -24.42
CA LYS A 162 6.70 21.49 -24.07
C LYS A 162 7.69 20.36 -23.80
N ILE A 163 7.34 19.53 -22.84
CA ILE A 163 8.00 18.26 -22.55
C ILE A 163 6.98 17.15 -22.73
N THR A 164 7.29 16.20 -23.59
CA THR A 164 6.44 15.02 -23.83
C THR A 164 7.09 13.79 -23.22
N LEU A 165 6.32 13.04 -22.45
CA LEU A 165 6.71 11.76 -21.86
C LEU A 165 5.84 10.67 -22.47
N LYS A 166 6.42 9.56 -22.88
CA LYS A 166 5.67 8.36 -23.28
C LYS A 166 5.56 7.42 -22.09
N PHE A 167 4.39 6.83 -21.89
CA PHE A 167 4.17 5.82 -20.87
C PHE A 167 3.18 4.76 -21.38
N SER A 168 3.08 3.64 -20.69
CA SER A 168 2.10 2.58 -20.96
C SER A 168 1.11 2.48 -19.81
N MET A 169 -0.16 2.22 -20.11
CA MET A 169 -1.18 1.93 -19.10
C MET A 169 -0.80 0.77 -18.17
N ASN A 170 0.03 -0.15 -18.63
CA ASN A 170 0.52 -1.26 -17.80
C ASN A 170 1.48 -0.82 -16.68
N GLN A 171 2.05 0.39 -16.77
CA GLN A 171 2.90 0.98 -15.72
C GLN A 171 2.07 1.62 -14.59
N LEU A 172 0.75 1.75 -14.78
CA LEU A 172 -0.15 2.32 -13.79
C LEU A 172 -0.62 1.28 -12.78
N ASN A 173 -0.59 1.66 -11.51
CA ASN A 173 -1.25 0.96 -10.43
C ASN A 173 -2.77 1.09 -10.58
N LYS A 174 -3.47 -0.04 -10.56
CA LYS A 174 -4.95 -0.08 -10.62
C LYS A 174 -5.61 0.13 -9.25
N GLU A 175 -4.94 -0.36 -8.21
CA GLU A 175 -5.46 -0.39 -6.85
C GLU A 175 -4.98 0.80 -6.01
N ASN A 176 -3.76 1.29 -6.29
CA ASN A 176 -3.11 2.37 -5.56
C ASN A 176 -3.02 3.64 -6.40
N LEU A 177 -2.76 4.78 -5.74
CA LEU A 177 -2.46 6.02 -6.44
C LEU A 177 -1.14 5.91 -7.21
N ASN A 178 -1.13 6.53 -8.37
CA ASN A 178 0.01 6.70 -9.23
C ASN A 178 0.69 8.03 -8.90
N TYR A 179 2.01 8.07 -9.05
CA TYR A 179 2.79 9.27 -8.84
C TYR A 179 3.64 9.59 -10.05
N LEU A 180 3.31 10.69 -10.72
CA LEU A 180 4.19 11.33 -11.69
C LEU A 180 5.10 12.30 -10.95
N LYS A 181 6.35 11.90 -10.74
CA LYS A 181 7.40 12.72 -10.15
C LYS A 181 8.06 13.57 -11.21
N ILE A 182 8.13 14.87 -10.95
CA ILE A 182 8.86 15.87 -11.73
C ILE A 182 9.97 16.41 -10.85
N LYS A 183 11.22 16.20 -11.25
CA LYS A 183 12.40 16.60 -10.50
C LYS A 183 13.23 17.55 -11.34
N PRO A 184 12.95 18.86 -11.27
CA PRO A 184 13.75 19.84 -11.99
C PRO A 184 15.03 20.16 -11.20
N MET A 185 16.13 20.47 -11.90
CA MET A 185 17.37 20.92 -11.26
C MET A 185 17.29 22.38 -10.78
N GLU A 186 16.43 23.17 -11.39
CA GLU A 186 16.14 24.56 -11.03
C GLU A 186 14.63 24.81 -10.98
N SER A 187 14.21 25.95 -10.45
CA SER A 187 12.79 26.31 -10.43
C SER A 187 12.22 26.40 -11.85
N VAL A 188 11.11 25.71 -12.11
CA VAL A 188 10.40 25.75 -13.40
C VAL A 188 8.96 26.20 -13.22
N ASN A 189 8.49 27.03 -14.14
CA ASN A 189 7.11 27.51 -14.14
C ASN A 189 6.26 26.62 -15.03
N VAL A 190 5.42 25.79 -14.42
CA VAL A 190 4.54 24.89 -15.13
C VAL A 190 3.19 25.56 -15.34
N GLN A 191 2.69 25.51 -16.58
CA GLN A 191 1.39 26.06 -16.96
C GLN A 191 0.30 24.99 -16.88
N SER A 192 0.55 23.82 -17.47
CA SER A 192 -0.41 22.73 -17.56
C SER A 192 0.28 21.37 -17.72
N VAL A 193 -0.44 20.32 -17.34
CA VAL A 193 -0.07 18.93 -17.61
C VAL A 193 -1.27 18.25 -18.28
N VAL A 194 -1.05 17.57 -19.39
CA VAL A 194 -2.13 16.94 -20.19
C VAL A 194 -1.79 15.48 -20.45
N PHE A 195 -2.70 14.57 -20.12
CA PHE A 195 -2.64 13.14 -20.42
C PHE A 195 -3.38 12.87 -21.73
N GLN A 196 -2.73 12.23 -22.71
CA GLN A 196 -3.22 12.06 -24.09
C GLN A 196 -2.85 10.73 -24.71
#